data_AF-A0A1W9VVE1-F1
#
_entry.id   AF-A0A1W9VVE1-F1
#
_cell.length_a   1.000
_cell.length_b   1.000
_cell.length_c   1.000
_cell.angle_alpha   90.00
_cell.angle_beta   90.00
_cell.angle_gamma   90.00
#
_symmetry.space_group_name_H-M   'P 1'
#
loop_
_entity.id
_entity.type
_entity.pdbx_description
1 polymer ?
#
loop_
_entity_poly.entity_id
_entity_poly.type
_entity_poly.pdbx_seq_one_letter_code
_entity_poly.pdbx_strand_id
1 'polypeptide(L)' 'MAFNKSRLGIYIPEGWILPMGDNRDNSRDGRYFGPIKESEVLGKVTLRFWPFNNLGKVE' A
#
# COMPACT_ATOMS: atom_id res chain seq x y z
N MET A 1 5.97 13.40 -9.62
CA MET A 1 6.41 13.87 -8.28
C MET A 1 7.57 13.00 -7.85
N ALA A 2 8.74 13.57 -7.57
CA ALA A 2 9.91 12.83 -7.09
C ALA A 2 10.03 13.05 -5.58
N PHE A 3 9.78 12.00 -4.80
CA PHE A 3 9.96 12.04 -3.34
C PHE A 3 11.44 11.91 -3.00
N ASN A 4 11.90 12.64 -1.98
CA ASN A 4 13.30 12.64 -1.58
C ASN A 4 13.67 11.27 -0.99
N LYS A 5 14.37 10.45 -1.77
CA LYS A 5 14.84 9.12 -1.39
C LYS A 5 16.22 9.27 -0.76
N SER A 6 16.28 9.20 0.56
CA SER A 6 17.54 9.26 1.32
C SER A 6 18.12 7.85 1.53
N ARG A 7 19.37 7.75 2.00
CA ARG A 7 19.93 6.47 2.48
C ARG A 7 19.12 5.83 3.62
N LEU A 8 18.30 6.61 4.32
CA LEU A 8 17.47 6.17 5.43
C LEU A 8 16.07 5.72 4.98
N GLY A 9 15.69 5.98 3.73
CA GLY A 9 14.36 5.65 3.21
C GLY A 9 13.66 6.82 2.51
N ILE A 10 12.34 6.66 2.33
CA ILE A 10 11.46 7.64 1.69
C ILE A 10 10.73 8.43 2.77
N TYR A 11 10.80 9.76 2.70
CA TYR A 11 9.99 10.63 3.56
C TYR A 11 8.52 10.62 3.09
N ILE A 12 7.59 10.36 4.02
CA ILE A 12 6.15 10.35 3.78
C ILE A 12 5.54 11.56 4.49
N PRO A 13 5.06 12.58 3.76
CA PRO A 13 4.42 13.74 4.37
C PRO A 13 3.04 13.41 4.97
N GLU A 14 2.52 14.30 5.82
CA GLU A 14 1.18 14.17 6.39
C GLU A 14 0.10 14.10 5.31
N GLY A 15 -0.88 13.21 5.47
CA GLY A 15 -1.94 12.95 4.48
C GLY A 15 -1.49 12.12 3.28
N TRP A 16 -0.31 11.51 3.34
CA TRP A 16 0.20 10.57 2.35
C TRP A 16 0.49 9.21 2.98
N ILE A 17 0.42 8.18 2.14
CA ILE A 17 0.74 6.80 2.53
C ILE A 17 1.69 6.18 1.50
N LEU A 18 2.52 5.25 1.96
CA LEU A 18 3.38 4.45 1.09
C LEU A 18 2.82 3.03 0.99
N PRO A 19 2.11 2.67 -0.10
CA PRO A 19 1.54 1.34 -0.24
C PRO A 19 2.66 0.33 -0.51
N MET A 20 2.57 -0.84 0.13
CA MET A 20 3.48 -1.96 -0.07
C MET A 20 2.67 -3.23 -0.27
N GLY A 21 2.98 -3.99 -1.32
CA GLY A 21 2.35 -5.28 -1.54
C GLY A 21 2.96 -6.37 -0.66
N ASP A 22 2.18 -7.39 -0.33
CA ASP A 22 2.66 -8.52 0.48
C ASP A 22 3.67 -9.38 -0.28
N ASN A 23 3.48 -9.58 -1.59
CA ASN A 23 4.43 -10.26 -2.45
C ASN A 23 5.56 -9.30 -2.86
N ARG A 24 6.50 -9.07 -1.93
CA ARG A 24 7.50 -7.99 -2.01
C ARG A 24 8.38 -8.02 -3.25
N ASP A 25 8.77 -9.20 -3.71
CA ASP A 25 9.66 -9.32 -4.88
C ASP A 25 8.90 -9.17 -6.20
N ASN A 26 7.57 -9.35 -6.18
CA ASN A 26 6.72 -9.29 -7.36
C ASN A 26 5.58 -8.27 -7.21
N SER A 27 5.87 -7.12 -6.61
CA SER A 27 4.91 -6.02 -6.47
C SER A 27 5.50 -4.73 -6.99
N ARG A 28 4.81 -4.12 -7.97
CA ARG A 28 5.06 -2.74 -8.41
C ARG A 28 4.27 -1.78 -7.52
N ASP A 29 4.77 -1.57 -6.31
CA ASP A 29 4.12 -0.74 -5.29
C ASP A 29 4.83 0.61 -5.08
N GLY A 30 4.55 1.27 -3.95
CA GLY A 30 5.08 2.60 -3.62
C GLY A 30 6.60 2.68 -3.60
N ARG A 31 7.32 1.55 -3.52
CA ARG A 31 8.79 1.54 -3.67
C ARG A 31 9.24 1.95 -5.09
N TYR A 32 8.38 1.77 -6.08
CA TYR A 32 8.60 2.11 -7.49
C TYR A 32 8.01 3.49 -7.86
N PHE A 33 6.76 3.76 -7.47
CA PHE A 33 6.06 5.00 -7.87
C PHE A 33 6.01 6.11 -6.80
N GLY A 34 6.39 5.80 -5.56
CA GLY A 34 6.37 6.73 -4.42
C GLY A 34 5.08 6.67 -3.59
N PRO A 35 5.00 7.48 -2.51
CA PRO A 35 3.77 7.67 -1.75
C PRO A 35 2.61 8.21 -2.61
N ILE A 36 1.38 7.89 -2.19
CA ILE A 36 0.12 8.41 -2.75
C ILE A 36 -0.64 9.19 -1.67
N LYS A 37 -1.59 10.04 -2.08
CA LYS A 37 -2.41 10.77 -1.10
C LYS A 37 -3.38 9.81 -0.44
N GLU A 38 -3.63 9.99 0.85
CA GLU A 38 -4.64 9.22 1.57
C GLU A 38 -6.04 9.40 0.96
N SER A 39 -6.31 10.58 0.38
CA SER A 39 -7.56 10.86 -0.35
C SER A 39 -7.77 10.01 -1.61
N GLU A 40 -6.73 9.38 -2.14
CA GLU A 40 -6.83 8.48 -3.30
C GLU A 40 -7.21 7.04 -2.88
N VAL A 41 -7.27 6.76 -1.57
CA VAL A 41 -7.66 5.47 -1.02
C VAL A 41 -9.18 5.37 -1.00
N LEU A 42 -9.73 4.43 -1.78
CA LEU A 42 -11.17 4.18 -1.84
C LEU A 42 -11.73 3.51 -0.57
N GLY A 43 -10.93 2.69 0.11
CA GLY A 43 -11.35 1.99 1.32
C GLY A 43 -10.38 0.91 1.78
N LYS A 44 -10.71 0.27 2.90
CA LYS A 44 -9.95 -0.85 3.49
C LYS A 44 -10.63 -2.18 3.15
N VAL A 45 -9.84 -3.17 2.74
CA VAL A 45 -10.32 -4.55 2.59
C VAL A 45 -10.54 -5.15 3.99
N THR A 46 -11.78 -5.52 4.30
CA THR A 46 -12.17 -6.06 5.62
C THR A 46 -12.76 -7.47 5.56
N LEU A 47 -13.15 -7.94 4.37
CA LEU A 47 -13.76 -9.25 4.16
C LEU A 47 -13.20 -9.90 2.89
N ARG A 48 -12.85 -11.19 2.99
CA ARG A 48 -12.52 -12.05 1.86
C ARG A 48 -13.74 -12.91 1.55
N PHE A 49 -14.41 -12.65 0.43
CA PHE A 49 -15.58 -13.42 0.00
C PHE A 49 -15.22 -14.75 -0.68
N TRP A 50 -14.08 -14.79 -1.40
CA TRP A 50 -13.64 -15.95 -2.18
C TRP A 50 -12.17 -16.29 -1.88
N PRO A 51 -11.76 -17.58 -1.90
CA PRO A 51 -12.58 -18.78 -2.10
C PRO A 51 -13.46 -19.12 -0.87
N PHE A 52 -14.60 -19.79 -1.08
CA PHE A 52 -15.60 -20.02 -0.03
C PHE A 52 -15.09 -20.82 1.17
N ASN A 53 -14.10 -21.70 0.96
CA ASN A 53 -13.43 -22.42 2.04
C ASN A 53 -12.58 -21.51 2.95
N ASN A 54 -12.30 -20.29 2.50
CA ASN A 54 -11.55 -19.26 3.21
C ASN A 54 -12.37 -17.96 3.32
N LEU A 55 -13.70 -18.06 3.34
CA LEU A 55 -14.59 -16.92 3.63
C LEU A 55 -14.34 -16.44 5.06
N GLY A 56 -14.00 -15.17 5.23
CA GLY A 56 -13.69 -14.63 6.55
C GLY A 56 -13.29 -13.16 6.53
N LYS A 57 -13.15 -12.58 7.72
CA LYS A 57 -12.63 -11.22 7.88
C LYS A 57 -11.14 -11.19 7.55
N VAL A 58 -10.71 -10.08 6.96
CA VAL A 58 -9.29 -9.75 6.79
C VAL A 58 -8.95 -8.79 7.94
N GLU A 59 -8.12 -9.26 8.88
CA GLU A 59 -7.61 -8.46 10.00
C GLU A 59 -6.32 -7.73 9.60
#